data_AF-A0A4U7BKY5-F1
#
_entry.id   AF-A0A4U7BKY5-F1
#
_cell.length_a   1.000
_cell.length_b   1.000
_cell.length_c   1.000
_cell.angle_alpha   90.00
_cell.angle_beta   90.00
_cell.angle_gamma   90.00
#
_symmetry.space_group_name_H-M   'P 1'
#
loop_
_entity.id
_entity.type
_entity.pdbx_description
1 polymer ?
#
loop_
_entity_poly.entity_id
_entity_poly.type
_entity_poly.pdbx_seq_one_letter_code
_entity_poly.pdbx_strand_id
1 'polypeptide(L)'
;MQRRSHDKKLLSVATLGALLASSAFGDDFLAKVSNGALSDNSAGVKVLSLNEMKDVKGGYWKSEYTCGTTQCYGFADTDSILHNPVNRTWQADLIAVTFGDPDQYLGFMTKNNKAVSDLGKPYNYFTYAAVVLDGTTGRVYQQSSAVLNNNSIVRELSRRYKDQFDSYLGGLHIGRTR
;
A
#
# COMPACT_ATOMS: atom_id res chain seq x y z
N MET A 1 73.88 20.81 8.44
CA MET A 1 72.51 20.91 9.01
C MET A 1 71.52 20.31 8.01
N GLN A 2 70.66 19.43 8.52
CA GLN A 2 69.82 18.50 7.78
C GLN A 2 68.36 18.99 7.77
N ARG A 3 67.65 18.87 6.63
CA ARG A 3 66.23 18.49 6.59
C ARG A 3 65.78 18.16 5.15
N ARG A 4 65.52 16.87 4.92
CA ARG A 4 64.55 16.39 3.92
C ARG A 4 63.13 16.72 4.44
N SER A 5 62.22 17.09 3.55
CA SER A 5 60.77 16.95 3.73
C SER A 5 60.11 17.09 2.34
N HIS A 6 59.82 16.00 1.63
CA HIS A 6 58.57 15.23 1.64
C HIS A 6 57.28 15.96 1.18
N ASP A 7 57.38 16.94 0.28
CA ASP A 7 56.20 17.64 -0.24
C ASP A 7 55.52 16.98 -1.47
N LYS A 8 55.26 15.67 -1.45
CA LYS A 8 54.49 15.02 -2.55
C LYS A 8 53.38 14.04 -2.14
N LYS A 9 53.08 13.87 -0.85
CA LYS A 9 52.07 12.88 -0.42
C LYS A 9 50.92 13.42 0.43
N LEU A 10 50.90 14.69 0.81
CA LEU A 10 49.85 15.24 1.69
C LEU A 10 48.67 15.89 0.96
N LEU A 11 48.77 16.14 -0.34
CA LEU A 11 47.75 16.89 -1.10
C LEU A 11 46.53 16.06 -1.52
N SER A 12 46.52 14.73 -1.29
CA SER A 12 45.45 13.85 -1.79
C SER A 12 44.38 13.48 -0.76
N VAL A 13 44.57 13.77 0.54
CA VAL A 13 43.68 13.26 1.60
C VAL A 13 42.74 14.35 2.15
N ALA A 14 43.15 15.63 2.09
CA ALA A 14 42.34 16.72 2.62
C ALA A 14 41.06 17.00 1.81
N THR A 15 41.04 16.69 0.51
CA THR A 15 39.87 16.89 -0.36
C THR A 15 38.79 15.83 -0.17
N LEU A 16 39.13 14.60 0.24
CA LEU A 16 38.14 13.57 0.58
C LEU A 16 37.53 13.77 1.99
N GLY A 17 38.33 14.28 2.95
CA GLY A 17 37.86 14.51 4.32
C GLY A 17 36.79 15.60 4.43
N ALA A 18 36.85 16.63 3.57
CA ALA A 18 35.86 17.70 3.53
C ALA A 18 34.52 17.27 2.90
N LEU A 19 34.51 16.26 2.02
CA LEU A 19 33.29 15.75 1.39
C LEU A 19 32.43 14.91 2.34
N LEU A 20 33.02 14.30 3.37
CA LEU A 20 32.33 13.38 4.27
C LEU A 20 31.76 14.07 5.54
N ALA A 21 32.15 15.32 5.81
CA ALA A 21 31.74 16.05 7.02
C ALA A 21 30.38 16.75 6.91
N SER A 22 29.74 16.77 5.74
CA SER A 22 28.42 17.36 5.52
C SER A 22 27.37 16.27 5.31
N SER A 23 27.08 15.47 6.34
CA SER A 23 26.01 14.46 6.33
C SER A 23 24.59 15.08 6.38
N ALA A 24 24.38 16.24 5.77
CA ALA A 24 23.16 17.04 5.91
C ALA A 24 22.46 17.43 4.58
N PHE A 25 22.88 16.92 3.42
CA PHE A 25 22.28 17.35 2.14
C PHE A 25 22.09 16.19 1.15
N GLY A 26 21.16 15.29 1.46
CA GLY A 26 20.71 14.26 0.52
C GLY A 26 19.94 14.81 -0.67
N ASP A 27 19.25 15.94 -0.50
CA ASP A 27 18.34 16.51 -1.51
C ASP A 27 19.07 17.27 -2.64
N ASP A 28 20.31 17.69 -2.41
CA ASP A 28 21.08 18.54 -3.33
C ASP A 28 22.29 17.82 -3.94
N PHE A 29 22.69 16.66 -3.39
CA PHE A 29 23.85 15.92 -3.88
C PHE A 29 23.62 15.32 -5.28
N LEU A 30 22.45 14.71 -5.52
CA LEU A 30 22.10 14.16 -6.82
C LEU A 30 21.87 15.26 -7.86
N ALA A 31 21.26 16.39 -7.46
CA ALA A 31 21.06 17.54 -8.33
C ALA A 31 22.40 18.18 -8.75
N LYS A 32 23.36 18.31 -7.83
CA LYS A 32 24.71 18.82 -8.12
C LYS A 32 25.57 17.88 -8.95
N VAL A 33 25.53 16.57 -8.69
CA VAL A 33 26.32 15.58 -9.44
C VAL A 33 25.76 15.36 -10.86
N SER A 34 24.43 15.47 -11.02
CA SER A 34 23.77 15.29 -12.32
C SER A 34 23.61 16.58 -13.13
N ASN A 35 24.11 17.72 -12.64
CA ASN A 35 23.94 19.03 -13.27
C ASN A 35 22.45 19.38 -13.51
N GLY A 36 21.58 18.97 -12.58
CA GLY A 36 20.13 19.16 -12.65
C GLY A 36 19.36 18.10 -13.48
N ALA A 37 20.03 17.09 -14.05
CA ALA A 37 19.35 16.05 -14.84
C ALA A 37 18.55 15.05 -13.97
N LEU A 38 18.98 14.81 -12.74
CA LEU A 38 18.31 13.98 -11.71
C LEU A 38 18.11 14.83 -10.45
N SER A 39 16.96 15.49 -10.37
CA SER A 39 16.46 16.29 -9.25
C SER A 39 14.96 16.02 -9.11
N ASP A 40 14.35 16.31 -7.97
CA ASP A 40 12.89 16.23 -7.76
C ASP A 40 12.09 17.11 -8.74
N ASN A 41 12.76 17.95 -9.54
CA ASN A 41 12.22 18.77 -10.63
C ASN A 41 12.77 18.40 -12.03
N SER A 42 13.31 17.18 -12.20
CA SER A 42 13.76 16.70 -13.52
C SER A 42 12.64 16.80 -14.55
N ALA A 43 13.01 17.05 -15.82
CA ALA A 43 12.07 17.06 -16.93
C ALA A 43 11.26 15.75 -16.96
N GLY A 44 9.94 15.83 -16.73
CA GLY A 44 9.04 14.69 -16.66
C GLY A 44 8.58 14.30 -15.25
N VAL A 45 9.17 14.85 -14.18
CA VAL A 45 8.71 14.67 -12.80
C VAL A 45 7.82 15.85 -12.41
N LYS A 46 6.54 15.59 -12.13
CA LYS A 46 5.59 16.60 -11.69
C LYS A 46 5.55 16.65 -10.16
N VAL A 47 6.08 17.72 -9.58
CA VAL A 47 5.81 18.06 -8.18
C VAL A 47 4.36 18.53 -8.08
N LEU A 48 3.57 17.85 -7.26
CA LEU A 48 2.16 18.17 -7.06
C LEU A 48 2.03 19.41 -6.17
N SER A 49 1.16 20.35 -6.55
CA SER A 49 0.71 21.40 -5.64
C SER A 49 -0.12 20.82 -4.50
N LEU A 50 -0.27 21.57 -3.39
CA LEU A 50 -1.10 21.16 -2.25
C LEU A 50 -2.53 20.77 -2.63
N ASN A 51 -3.07 21.36 -3.69
CA ASN A 51 -4.40 21.00 -4.19
C ASN A 51 -4.37 19.71 -5.00
N GLU A 52 -3.36 19.52 -5.86
CA GLU A 52 -3.20 18.29 -6.62
C GLU A 52 -2.84 17.08 -5.74
N MET A 53 -2.14 17.32 -4.62
CA MET A 53 -1.91 16.29 -3.60
C MET A 53 -3.21 15.76 -2.99
N LYS A 54 -4.25 16.59 -2.86
CA LYS A 54 -5.57 16.16 -2.35
C LYS A 54 -6.31 15.27 -3.33
N ASP A 55 -6.00 15.40 -4.62
CA ASP A 55 -6.63 14.63 -5.69
C ASP A 55 -5.93 13.28 -5.94
N VAL A 56 -4.79 13.03 -5.29
CA VAL A 56 -4.09 11.74 -5.36
C VAL A 56 -4.99 10.63 -4.83
N LYS A 57 -5.43 9.75 -5.72
CA LYS A 57 -6.20 8.54 -5.38
C LYS A 57 -5.24 7.47 -4.86
N GLY A 58 -4.78 7.60 -3.61
CA GLY A 58 -3.86 6.65 -2.98
C GLY A 58 -3.34 7.08 -1.60
N GLY A 59 -2.64 6.18 -0.91
CA GLY A 59 -2.12 6.38 0.44
C GLY A 59 -1.73 5.06 1.13
N TYR A 60 -0.97 5.14 2.22
CA TYR A 60 -0.64 3.98 3.03
C TYR A 60 -1.62 3.86 4.21
N TRP A 61 -2.19 2.67 4.39
CA TRP A 61 -2.95 2.27 5.57
C TRP A 61 -2.63 0.81 5.85
N LYS A 62 -2.70 0.47 7.14
CA LYS A 62 -2.46 -0.89 7.62
C LYS A 62 -3.68 -1.75 7.34
N SER A 63 -3.43 -3.00 7.03
CA SER A 63 -4.49 -3.96 6.74
C SER A 63 -4.05 -5.31 7.24
N GLU A 64 -4.96 -6.04 7.83
CA GLU A 64 -4.73 -7.38 8.32
C GLU A 64 -5.60 -8.36 7.55
N TYR A 65 -5.18 -9.62 7.47
CA TYR A 65 -5.98 -10.65 6.85
C TYR A 65 -5.97 -11.94 7.67
N THR A 66 -7.04 -12.71 7.51
CA THR A 66 -7.18 -14.03 8.09
C THR A 66 -7.87 -14.95 7.11
N CYS A 67 -7.48 -16.22 7.10
CA CYS A 67 -8.05 -17.23 6.24
C CYS A 67 -8.48 -18.44 7.04
N GLY A 68 -9.75 -18.81 6.90
CA GLY A 68 -10.28 -20.10 7.33
C GLY A 68 -10.22 -21.13 6.21
N THR A 69 -10.96 -22.23 6.37
CA THR A 69 -10.95 -23.36 5.42
C THR A 69 -11.69 -23.06 4.11
N THR A 70 -12.69 -22.18 4.13
CA THR A 70 -13.55 -21.89 2.97
C THR A 70 -13.65 -20.41 2.64
N GLN A 71 -13.07 -19.54 3.45
CA GLN A 71 -13.17 -18.11 3.30
C GLN A 71 -11.94 -17.39 3.85
N CYS A 72 -11.57 -16.29 3.21
CA CYS A 72 -10.54 -15.37 3.64
C CYS A 72 -11.12 -13.96 3.75
N TYR A 73 -10.61 -13.20 4.70
CA TYR A 73 -10.98 -11.83 4.97
C TYR A 73 -9.73 -10.96 5.01
N GLY A 74 -9.79 -9.78 4.39
CA GLY A 74 -8.85 -8.70 4.61
C GLY A 74 -9.59 -7.50 5.14
N PHE A 75 -9.15 -6.94 6.27
CA PHE A 75 -9.76 -5.79 6.93
C PHE A 75 -8.82 -4.60 6.90
N ALA A 76 -9.40 -3.42 6.72
CA ALA A 76 -8.69 -2.17 6.88
C ALA A 76 -8.60 -1.77 8.35
N ASP A 77 -7.42 -1.26 8.74
CA ASP A 77 -7.23 -0.63 10.03
C ASP A 77 -7.93 0.73 10.01
N THR A 78 -9.07 0.80 10.70
CA THR A 78 -9.97 1.95 10.77
C THR A 78 -9.26 3.19 11.31
N ASP A 79 -8.45 3.03 12.36
CA ASP A 79 -7.71 4.13 12.99
C ASP A 79 -6.71 4.78 12.02
N SER A 80 -5.97 3.95 11.28
CA SER A 80 -4.98 4.40 10.30
C SER A 80 -5.60 5.17 9.14
N ILE A 81 -6.89 4.96 8.84
CA ILE A 81 -7.62 5.68 7.81
C ILE A 81 -8.19 6.99 8.38
N LEU A 82 -8.83 6.93 9.56
CA LEU A 82 -9.46 8.09 10.19
C LEU A 82 -8.44 9.17 10.60
N HIS A 83 -7.24 8.78 11.03
CA HIS A 83 -6.20 9.71 11.42
C HIS A 83 -5.22 10.10 10.30
N ASN A 84 -5.45 9.65 9.06
CA ASN A 84 -4.61 10.02 7.92
C ASN A 84 -5.01 11.41 7.36
N PRO A 85 -4.20 12.48 7.54
CA PRO A 85 -4.57 13.82 7.13
C PRO A 85 -4.64 14.02 5.61
N VAL A 86 -4.10 13.08 4.83
CA VAL A 86 -3.93 13.20 3.38
C VAL A 86 -5.09 12.55 2.61
N ASN A 87 -5.75 11.51 3.15
CA ASN A 87 -6.75 10.74 2.40
C ASN A 87 -8.20 10.98 2.84
N ARG A 88 -8.74 12.13 2.46
CA ARG A 88 -10.14 12.51 2.74
C ARG A 88 -11.18 11.61 2.03
N THR A 89 -10.84 11.03 0.88
CA THR A 89 -11.75 10.13 0.16
C THR A 89 -11.95 8.83 0.94
N TRP A 90 -10.89 8.21 1.45
CA TRP A 90 -11.00 6.98 2.24
C TRP A 90 -11.72 7.21 3.56
N GLN A 91 -11.51 8.34 4.21
CA GLN A 91 -12.29 8.71 5.39
C GLN A 91 -13.79 8.77 5.09
N ALA A 92 -14.18 9.47 4.03
CA ALA A 92 -15.59 9.57 3.63
C ALA A 92 -16.18 8.20 3.25
N ASP A 93 -15.44 7.41 2.48
CA ASP A 93 -15.85 6.06 2.07
C ASP A 93 -15.99 5.09 3.26
N LEU A 94 -15.11 5.19 4.25
CA LEU A 94 -15.16 4.40 5.48
C LEU A 94 -16.36 4.81 6.33
N ILE A 95 -16.54 6.10 6.59
CA ILE A 95 -17.63 6.65 7.39
C ILE A 95 -18.99 6.34 6.75
N ALA A 96 -19.09 6.36 5.42
CA ALA A 96 -20.33 6.04 4.71
C ALA A 96 -20.82 4.59 4.97
N VAL A 97 -19.93 3.68 5.36
CA VAL A 97 -20.26 2.27 5.62
C VAL A 97 -20.29 1.93 7.11
N THR A 98 -19.37 2.51 7.89
CA THR A 98 -19.19 2.23 9.33
C THR A 98 -19.89 3.25 10.23
N PHE A 99 -20.44 4.31 9.65
CA PHE A 99 -20.98 5.48 10.37
C PHE A 99 -19.95 6.17 11.29
N GLY A 100 -18.65 5.94 11.04
CA GLY A 100 -17.56 6.48 11.85
C GLY A 100 -17.33 5.74 13.17
N ASP A 101 -17.91 4.55 13.33
CA ASP A 101 -17.69 3.69 14.49
C ASP A 101 -16.26 3.12 14.45
N PRO A 102 -15.39 3.44 15.45
CA PRO A 102 -14.02 2.96 15.48
C PRO A 102 -13.91 1.44 15.68
N ASP A 103 -14.94 0.80 16.22
CA ASP A 103 -14.98 -0.65 16.42
C ASP A 103 -15.50 -1.41 15.18
N GLN A 104 -15.78 -0.71 14.08
CA GLN A 104 -16.17 -1.31 12.81
C GLN A 104 -15.04 -1.27 11.79
N TYR A 105 -14.75 -2.43 11.21
CA TYR A 105 -13.64 -2.61 10.27
C TYR A 105 -14.18 -3.03 8.90
N LEU A 106 -14.03 -2.13 7.92
CA LEU A 106 -14.42 -2.41 6.54
C LEU A 106 -13.43 -3.40 5.89
N GLY A 107 -13.97 -4.40 5.20
CA GLY A 107 -13.20 -5.51 4.69
C GLY A 107 -13.63 -6.02 3.32
N PHE A 108 -12.76 -6.83 2.74
CA PHE A 108 -12.95 -7.61 1.52
C PHE A 108 -12.89 -9.09 1.89
N MET A 109 -13.86 -9.85 1.39
CA MET A 109 -13.96 -11.30 1.63
C MET A 109 -13.90 -12.05 0.30
N THR A 110 -13.21 -13.20 0.32
CA THR A 110 -13.26 -14.23 -0.72
C THR A 110 -13.77 -15.52 -0.10
N LYS A 111 -14.72 -16.18 -0.76
CA LYS A 111 -15.25 -17.48 -0.34
C LYS A 111 -15.13 -18.49 -1.48
N ASN A 112 -14.62 -19.67 -1.15
CA ASN A 112 -14.63 -20.83 -2.03
C ASN A 112 -15.95 -21.59 -1.86
N ASN A 113 -16.74 -21.65 -2.92
CA ASN A 113 -18.01 -22.38 -2.96
C ASN A 113 -17.81 -23.69 -3.72
N LYS A 114 -18.27 -24.79 -3.12
CA LYS A 114 -18.29 -26.10 -3.76
C LYS A 114 -19.67 -26.31 -4.40
N ALA A 115 -19.69 -26.68 -5.66
CA ALA A 115 -20.91 -26.99 -6.40
C ALA A 115 -20.73 -28.28 -7.21
N VAL A 116 -21.85 -28.77 -7.76
CA VAL A 116 -21.90 -29.95 -8.61
C VAL A 116 -22.60 -29.53 -9.90
N SER A 117 -21.97 -29.77 -11.04
CA SER A 117 -22.56 -29.47 -12.35
C SER A 117 -23.75 -30.39 -12.64
N ASP A 118 -24.56 -30.05 -13.65
CA ASP A 118 -25.68 -30.90 -14.11
C ASP A 118 -25.24 -32.32 -14.53
N LEU A 119 -23.95 -32.52 -14.87
CA LEU A 119 -23.35 -33.82 -15.19
C LEU A 119 -22.82 -34.58 -13.95
N GLY A 120 -23.11 -34.12 -12.73
CA GLY A 120 -22.63 -34.73 -11.49
C GLY A 120 -21.17 -34.46 -11.14
N LYS A 121 -20.44 -33.69 -11.95
CA LYS A 121 -19.03 -33.36 -11.70
C LYS A 121 -18.90 -32.25 -10.63
N PRO A 122 -18.16 -32.48 -9.53
CA PRO A 122 -17.89 -31.43 -8.55
C PRO A 122 -16.93 -30.38 -9.09
N TYR A 123 -17.16 -29.11 -8.72
CA TYR A 123 -16.28 -27.99 -9.04
C TYR A 123 -16.33 -26.94 -7.94
N ASN A 124 -15.31 -26.09 -7.92
CA ASN A 124 -15.19 -24.96 -7.00
C ASN A 124 -15.29 -23.64 -7.77
N TYR A 125 -15.89 -22.62 -7.15
CA TYR A 125 -15.87 -21.26 -7.67
C TYR A 125 -15.79 -20.24 -6.54
N PHE A 126 -15.16 -19.10 -6.82
CA PHE A 126 -14.97 -18.05 -5.83
C PHE A 126 -16.05 -16.98 -5.93
N THR A 127 -16.53 -16.53 -4.77
CA THR A 127 -17.37 -15.34 -4.63
C THR A 127 -16.67 -14.30 -3.77
N TYR A 128 -16.94 -13.03 -4.05
CA TYR A 128 -16.32 -11.90 -3.35
C TYR A 128 -17.39 -11.03 -2.70
N ALA A 129 -17.06 -10.41 -1.58
CA ALA A 129 -17.97 -9.50 -0.89
C ALA A 129 -17.21 -8.37 -0.20
N ALA A 130 -17.87 -7.22 -0.09
CA ALA A 130 -17.55 -6.24 0.93
C ALA A 130 -18.16 -6.70 2.26
N VAL A 131 -17.45 -6.53 3.35
CA VAL A 131 -17.90 -6.94 4.69
C VAL A 131 -17.55 -5.87 5.72
N VAL A 132 -18.28 -5.82 6.82
CA VAL A 132 -17.89 -5.06 8.03
C VAL A 132 -17.75 -6.05 9.17
N LEU A 133 -16.60 -6.05 9.83
CA LEU A 133 -16.40 -6.72 11.11
C LEU A 133 -16.75 -5.75 12.23
N ASP A 134 -17.65 -6.17 13.10
CA ASP A 134 -17.90 -5.55 14.40
C ASP A 134 -16.89 -6.12 15.40
N GLY A 135 -15.94 -5.29 15.84
CA GLY A 135 -14.88 -5.65 16.77
C GLY A 135 -15.37 -5.93 18.19
N THR A 136 -16.55 -5.42 18.57
CA THR A 136 -17.16 -5.69 19.87
C THR A 136 -17.77 -7.08 19.91
N THR A 137 -18.48 -7.48 18.85
CA THR A 137 -19.20 -8.76 18.81
C THR A 137 -18.49 -9.87 18.05
N GLY A 138 -17.44 -9.54 17.28
CA GLY A 138 -16.75 -10.45 16.38
C GLY A 138 -17.59 -10.86 15.15
N ARG A 139 -18.75 -10.23 14.94
CA ARG A 139 -19.66 -10.58 13.84
C ARG A 139 -19.25 -9.89 12.54
N VAL A 140 -19.41 -10.61 11.44
CA VAL A 140 -19.12 -10.11 10.10
C VAL A 140 -20.41 -9.94 9.32
N TYR A 141 -20.67 -8.72 8.86
CA TYR A 141 -21.86 -8.36 8.11
C TYR A 141 -21.50 -8.09 6.65
N GLN A 142 -22.10 -8.86 5.74
CA GLN A 142 -21.95 -8.63 4.31
C GLN A 142 -22.61 -7.32 3.89
N GLN A 143 -21.90 -6.54 3.09
CA GLN A 143 -22.34 -5.26 2.54
C GLN A 143 -22.87 -5.42 1.12
N SER A 144 -23.48 -4.35 0.61
CA SER A 144 -24.06 -4.34 -0.74
C SER A 144 -23.00 -4.48 -1.83
N SER A 145 -23.44 -4.91 -3.02
CA SER A 145 -22.58 -4.94 -4.22
C SER A 145 -22.09 -3.54 -4.61
N ALA A 146 -22.82 -2.48 -4.27
CA ALA A 146 -22.38 -1.11 -4.47
C ALA A 146 -21.12 -0.80 -3.63
N VAL A 147 -21.07 -1.24 -2.37
CA VAL A 147 -19.86 -1.10 -1.54
C VAL A 147 -18.71 -1.92 -2.13
N LEU A 148 -18.95 -3.18 -2.51
CA LEU A 148 -17.93 -4.03 -3.14
C LEU A 148 -17.30 -3.40 -4.39
N ASN A 149 -18.12 -2.82 -5.26
CA ASN A 149 -17.68 -2.37 -6.57
C ASN A 149 -17.17 -0.92 -6.58
N ASN A 150 -17.65 -0.06 -5.67
CA ASN A 150 -17.40 1.38 -5.73
C ASN A 150 -16.58 1.92 -4.55
N ASN A 151 -16.59 1.26 -3.39
CA ASN A 151 -15.83 1.73 -2.23
C ASN A 151 -14.32 1.59 -2.48
N SER A 152 -13.59 2.68 -2.36
CA SER A 152 -12.18 2.70 -2.74
C SER A 152 -11.27 1.90 -1.80
N ILE A 153 -11.65 1.74 -0.52
CA ILE A 153 -10.93 0.89 0.45
C ILE A 153 -11.11 -0.59 0.07
N VAL A 154 -12.35 -1.02 -0.20
CA VAL A 154 -12.63 -2.41 -0.58
C VAL A 154 -11.95 -2.78 -1.90
N ARG A 155 -11.90 -1.86 -2.86
CA ARG A 155 -11.18 -2.07 -4.12
C ARG A 155 -9.68 -2.23 -3.91
N GLU A 156 -9.09 -1.45 -3.01
CA GLU A 156 -7.68 -1.57 -2.68
C GLU A 156 -7.38 -2.86 -1.89
N LEU A 157 -8.24 -3.25 -0.95
CA LEU A 157 -8.17 -4.57 -0.29
C LEU A 157 -8.23 -5.72 -1.31
N SER A 158 -9.18 -5.66 -2.24
CA SER A 158 -9.31 -6.63 -3.33
C SER A 158 -8.03 -6.71 -4.16
N ARG A 159 -7.48 -5.56 -4.57
CA ARG A 159 -6.22 -5.49 -5.31
C ARG A 159 -5.05 -6.14 -4.57
N ARG A 160 -4.99 -5.96 -3.24
CA ARG A 160 -3.92 -6.51 -2.39
C ARG A 160 -4.06 -8.02 -2.17
N TYR A 161 -5.27 -8.48 -1.90
CA TYR A 161 -5.46 -9.81 -1.32
C TYR A 161 -6.13 -10.84 -2.22
N LYS A 162 -6.83 -10.42 -3.28
CA LYS A 162 -7.64 -11.36 -4.08
C LYS A 162 -6.83 -12.55 -4.59
N ASP A 163 -5.71 -12.31 -5.27
CA ASP A 163 -4.89 -13.39 -5.83
C ASP A 163 -4.33 -14.31 -4.74
N GLN A 164 -3.97 -13.74 -3.58
CA GLN A 164 -3.48 -14.47 -2.42
C GLN A 164 -4.58 -15.33 -1.78
N PHE A 165 -5.79 -14.79 -1.62
CA PHE A 165 -6.93 -15.51 -1.05
C PHE A 165 -7.41 -16.62 -1.97
N ASP A 166 -7.53 -16.33 -3.26
CA ASP A 166 -7.88 -17.34 -4.27
C ASP A 166 -6.87 -18.48 -4.20
N SER A 167 -5.57 -18.17 -4.21
CA SER A 167 -4.50 -19.17 -4.08
C SER A 167 -4.59 -19.97 -2.78
N TYR A 168 -4.75 -19.31 -1.63
CA TYR A 168 -4.87 -19.97 -0.33
C TYR A 168 -6.04 -20.97 -0.31
N LEU A 169 -7.15 -20.61 -0.93
CA LEU A 169 -8.37 -21.42 -0.97
C LEU A 169 -8.36 -22.46 -2.09
N GLY A 170 -7.22 -22.67 -2.77
CA GLY A 170 -7.03 -23.70 -3.80
C GLY A 170 -7.30 -23.24 -5.23
N GLY A 171 -7.26 -21.94 -5.49
CA GLY A 171 -7.41 -21.30 -6.79
C GLY A 171 -6.12 -21.30 -7.62
N LEU A 172 -6.27 -21.29 -8.94
CA LEU A 172 -5.15 -21.39 -9.90
C LEU A 172 -4.25 -20.14 -9.84
N HIS A 173 -2.94 -20.32 -9.67
CA HIS A 173 -1.97 -19.24 -9.70
C HIS A 173 -1.82 -18.68 -11.13
N ILE A 174 -2.32 -17.48 -11.39
CA ILE A 174 -1.87 -16.70 -12.56
C ILE A 174 -0.88 -15.67 -12.04
N GLY A 175 0.41 -16.00 -12.12
CA GLY A 175 1.47 -15.05 -11.78
C GLY A 175 1.34 -13.81 -12.66
N ARG A 176 1.19 -12.64 -12.04
CA ARG A 176 1.41 -11.36 -12.73
C ARG A 176 2.88 -11.33 -13.18
N THR A 177 3.12 -11.53 -14.47
CA THR A 177 4.35 -11.06 -15.10
C THR A 177 4.43 -9.57 -14.89
N ARG A 178 5.48 -9.13 -14.18
CA ARG A 178 5.82 -7.72 -13.96
C ARG A 178 6.08 -7.00 -15.27
#